data_AF-R1DSG6-F1
#
_entry.id   AF-R1DSG6-F1
#
_cell.length_a   1.000
_cell.length_b   1.000
_cell.length_c   1.000
_cell.angle_alpha   90.00
_cell.angle_beta   90.00
_cell.angle_gamma   90.00
#
_symmetry.space_group_name_H-M   'P 1'
#
loop_
_entity.id
_entity.type
_entity.pdbx_description
1 polymer ?
#
loop_
_entity_poly.entity_id
_entity_poly.type
_entity_poly.pdbx_seq_one_letter_code
_entity_poly.pdbx_strand_id
1 'polypeptide(L)'
;MESVLEAFRVQQDPQARPEHIRDANLWLERFQSTTEAWTVADGLLSLPAEQVGNGSAHVFAAQTLRAKIQYDWAELPPQSHAALRDSLLAHAVRYSAGPQVVLTQLCLAVATLALHMEAWGQAVPELIGRFTSPPAEALANPPFGSLPLLVPEPLSEPPSV
;
A
#
# COMPACT_ATOMS: atom_id res chain seq x y z
N MET A 1 14.09 -13.69 -1.87
CA MET A 1 13.97 -12.35 -2.51
C MET A 1 14.66 -12.33 -3.87
N GLU A 2 15.98 -12.60 -3.93
CA GLU A 2 16.74 -12.63 -5.19
C GLU A 2 16.14 -13.60 -6.23
N SER A 3 15.71 -14.79 -5.82
CA SER A 3 15.04 -15.75 -6.71
C SER A 3 13.73 -15.24 -7.31
N VAL A 4 13.00 -14.36 -6.59
CA VAL A 4 11.77 -13.75 -7.11
C VAL A 4 12.10 -12.72 -8.17
N LEU A 5 13.11 -11.87 -7.91
CA LEU A 5 13.57 -10.88 -8.88
C LEU A 5 14.14 -11.53 -10.15
N GLU A 6 14.87 -12.64 -10.00
CA GLU A 6 15.34 -13.45 -11.14
C GLU A 6 14.19 -14.02 -11.98
N ALA A 7 13.14 -14.53 -11.35
CA ALA A 7 11.96 -15.00 -12.07
C ALA A 7 11.29 -13.88 -12.89
N PHE A 8 11.18 -12.67 -12.32
CA PHE A 8 10.70 -11.49 -13.05
C PHE A 8 11.65 -11.06 -14.17
N ARG A 9 12.96 -11.15 -13.96
CA ARG A 9 13.96 -10.85 -14.98
C ARG A 9 13.82 -11.76 -16.19
N VAL A 10 13.58 -13.06 -15.97
CA VAL A 10 13.31 -14.04 -17.04
C VAL A 10 12.04 -13.71 -17.81
N GLN A 11 10.97 -13.25 -17.14
CA GLN A 11 9.73 -12.84 -17.82
C GLN A 11 9.90 -11.57 -18.67
N GLN A 12 10.80 -10.68 -18.28
CA GLN A 12 11.03 -9.40 -18.93
C GLN A 12 12.10 -9.47 -20.03
N ASP A 13 12.86 -10.57 -20.12
CA ASP A 13 13.87 -10.77 -21.16
C ASP A 13 13.20 -11.03 -22.52
N PRO A 14 13.38 -10.13 -23.53
CA PRO A 14 12.79 -10.29 -24.86
C PRO A 14 13.28 -11.53 -25.61
N GLN A 15 14.41 -12.12 -25.19
CA GLN A 15 15.01 -13.32 -25.79
C GLN A 15 14.71 -14.59 -24.98
N ALA A 16 13.97 -14.49 -23.87
CA ALA A 16 13.64 -15.66 -23.06
C ALA A 16 12.78 -16.64 -23.86
N ARG A 17 13.16 -17.92 -23.78
CA ARG A 17 12.38 -19.00 -24.37
C ARG A 17 11.02 -19.11 -23.65
N PRO A 18 9.90 -19.37 -24.34
CA PRO A 18 8.58 -19.49 -23.72
C PRO A 18 8.52 -20.52 -22.58
N GLU A 19 9.31 -21.59 -22.68
CA GLU A 19 9.46 -22.61 -21.64
C GLU A 19 10.04 -22.04 -20.34
N HIS A 20 11.06 -21.18 -20.40
CA HIS A 20 11.63 -20.54 -19.22
C HIS A 20 10.65 -19.56 -18.56
N ILE A 21 9.88 -18.82 -19.35
CA ILE A 21 8.84 -17.92 -18.84
C ILE A 21 7.77 -18.73 -18.11
N ARG A 22 7.36 -19.87 -18.68
CA ARG A 22 6.40 -20.78 -18.06
C ARG A 22 6.92 -21.37 -16.76
N ASP A 23 8.18 -21.82 -16.74
CA ASP A 23 8.80 -22.38 -15.54
C ASP A 23 8.93 -21.31 -14.43
N ALA A 24 9.27 -20.07 -14.79
CA ALA A 24 9.29 -18.94 -13.86
C ALA A 24 7.89 -18.65 -13.27
N ASN A 25 6.84 -18.67 -14.10
CA ASN A 25 5.46 -18.51 -13.63
C ASN A 25 5.05 -19.60 -12.64
N LEU A 26 5.30 -20.86 -12.99
CA LEU A 26 4.99 -22.00 -12.12
C LEU A 26 5.76 -21.93 -10.80
N TRP A 27 7.02 -21.47 -10.84
CA TRP A 27 7.80 -21.26 -9.64
C TRP A 27 7.22 -20.14 -8.77
N LEU A 28 6.82 -19.00 -9.36
CA LEU A 28 6.19 -17.89 -8.63
C LEU A 28 4.84 -18.28 -8.01
N GLU A 29 4.05 -19.11 -8.69
CA GLU A 29 2.80 -19.66 -8.13
C GLU A 29 3.08 -20.54 -6.92
N ARG A 30 4.05 -21.46 -7.02
CA ARG A 30 4.44 -22.31 -5.88
C ARG A 30 5.02 -21.50 -4.73
N PHE A 31 5.78 -20.47 -5.06
CA PHE A 31 6.39 -19.57 -4.08
C PHE A 31 5.33 -18.90 -3.20
N GLN A 32 4.19 -18.48 -3.77
CA GLN A 32 3.11 -17.82 -3.01
C GLN A 32 2.52 -18.71 -1.90
N SER A 33 2.59 -20.04 -2.02
CA SER A 33 2.13 -20.95 -0.97
C SER A 33 3.14 -21.18 0.15
N THR A 34 4.38 -20.72 0.00
CA THR A 34 5.43 -20.92 1.01
C THR A 34 5.30 -19.96 2.19
N THR A 35 5.84 -20.31 3.35
CA THR A 35 5.84 -19.42 4.52
C THR A 35 6.79 -18.23 4.32
N GLU A 36 7.85 -18.40 3.53
CA GLU A 36 8.80 -17.33 3.18
C GLU A 36 8.15 -16.23 2.33
N ALA A 37 7.02 -16.49 1.67
CA ALA A 37 6.34 -15.49 0.86
C ALA A 37 5.91 -14.26 1.67
N TRP A 38 5.59 -14.41 2.96
CA TRP A 38 5.26 -13.30 3.85
C TRP A 38 6.40 -12.27 3.94
N THR A 39 7.59 -12.72 4.29
CA THR A 39 8.74 -11.85 4.52
C THR A 39 9.34 -11.34 3.21
N VAL A 40 9.36 -12.16 2.17
CA VAL A 40 9.89 -11.75 0.88
C VAL A 40 8.99 -10.74 0.20
N ALA A 41 7.66 -10.90 0.23
CA ALA A 41 6.75 -9.94 -0.36
C ALA A 41 6.80 -8.59 0.38
N ASP A 42 6.84 -8.60 1.71
CA ASP A 42 7.04 -7.39 2.52
C ASP A 42 8.36 -6.68 2.18
N GLY A 43 9.45 -7.44 2.07
CA GLY A 43 10.75 -6.89 1.68
C GLY A 43 10.77 -6.34 0.24
N LEU A 44 10.07 -6.97 -0.70
CA LEU A 44 9.95 -6.49 -2.08
C LEU A 44 9.27 -5.10 -2.16
N LEU A 45 8.24 -4.85 -1.35
CA LEU A 45 7.57 -3.55 -1.27
C LEU A 45 8.45 -2.46 -0.64
N SER A 46 9.43 -2.86 0.17
CA SER A 46 10.41 -1.93 0.74
C SER A 46 11.46 -1.47 -0.27
N LEU A 47 11.71 -2.26 -1.33
CA LEU A 47 12.72 -1.95 -2.33
C LEU A 47 12.33 -0.72 -3.18
N PRO A 48 13.30 0.16 -3.50
CA PRO A 48 13.18 1.20 -4.52
C PRO A 48 12.72 0.64 -5.88
N ALA A 49 11.93 1.42 -6.63
CA ALA A 49 11.40 0.99 -7.93
C ALA A 49 12.50 0.66 -8.95
N GLU A 50 13.65 1.32 -8.84
CA GLU A 50 14.84 1.13 -9.65
C GLU A 50 15.42 -0.29 -9.52
N GLN A 51 15.24 -0.93 -8.36
CA GLN A 51 15.74 -2.28 -8.09
C GLN A 51 14.76 -3.38 -8.50
N VAL A 52 13.50 -3.03 -8.77
CA VAL A 52 12.39 -4.00 -8.89
C VAL A 52 11.85 -4.11 -10.33
N GLY A 53 12.36 -3.31 -11.27
CA GLY A 53 12.12 -3.48 -12.71
C GLY A 53 10.65 -3.35 -13.13
N ASN A 54 10.26 -2.18 -13.65
CA ASN A 54 8.90 -1.87 -14.15
C ASN A 54 7.75 -2.04 -13.13
N GLY A 55 8.04 -2.26 -11.85
CA GLY A 55 7.03 -2.34 -10.78
C GLY A 55 6.21 -3.64 -10.76
N SER A 56 6.43 -4.59 -11.68
CA SER A 56 5.70 -5.86 -11.73
C SER A 56 5.88 -6.68 -10.44
N ALA A 57 7.09 -6.67 -9.87
CA ALA A 57 7.35 -7.36 -8.60
C ALA A 57 6.70 -6.67 -7.39
N HIS A 58 6.46 -5.34 -7.41
CA HIS A 58 5.68 -4.67 -6.36
C HIS A 58 4.20 -5.07 -6.41
N VAL A 59 3.64 -5.18 -7.62
CA VAL A 59 2.26 -5.66 -7.79
C VAL A 59 2.14 -7.11 -7.30
N PHE A 60 3.08 -7.96 -7.71
CA PHE A 60 3.14 -9.35 -7.24
C PHE A 60 3.25 -9.45 -5.74
N ALA A 61 4.12 -8.64 -5.11
CA ALA A 61 4.29 -8.63 -3.67
C ALA A 61 3.02 -8.22 -2.93
N ALA A 62 2.36 -7.13 -3.36
CA ALA A 62 1.11 -6.69 -2.76
C ALA A 62 -0.02 -7.71 -2.94
N GLN A 63 -0.14 -8.33 -4.11
CA GLN A 63 -1.10 -9.40 -4.36
C GLN A 63 -0.81 -10.64 -3.52
N THR A 64 0.45 -11.02 -3.39
CA THR A 64 0.89 -12.17 -2.58
C THR A 64 0.52 -11.94 -1.12
N LEU A 65 0.83 -10.77 -0.55
CA LEU A 65 0.46 -10.45 0.84
C LEU A 65 -1.06 -10.49 1.04
N ARG A 66 -1.83 -9.93 0.12
CA ARG A 66 -3.29 -10.00 0.20
C ARG A 66 -3.80 -11.44 0.22
N ALA A 67 -3.31 -12.29 -0.70
CA ALA A 67 -3.71 -13.69 -0.79
C ALA A 67 -3.30 -14.44 0.49
N LYS A 68 -2.09 -14.20 0.98
CA LYS A 68 -1.57 -14.74 2.23
C LYS A 68 -2.45 -14.38 3.44
N ILE A 69 -2.88 -13.12 3.57
CA ILE A 69 -3.81 -12.70 4.64
C ILE A 69 -5.18 -13.35 4.47
N GLN A 70 -5.65 -13.55 3.24
CA GLN A 70 -6.97 -14.10 2.98
C GLN A 70 -7.06 -15.61 3.21
N TYR A 71 -6.02 -16.36 2.86
CA TYR A 71 -6.06 -17.82 2.81
C TYR A 71 -5.17 -18.51 3.83
N ASP A 72 -4.05 -17.86 4.20
CA ASP A 72 -2.99 -18.46 5.03
C ASP A 72 -2.81 -17.72 6.37
N TRP A 73 -3.84 -17.00 6.84
CA TRP A 73 -3.79 -16.23 8.09
C TRP A 73 -3.35 -17.07 9.31
N ALA A 74 -3.75 -18.35 9.32
CA ALA A 74 -3.40 -19.29 10.39
C ALA A 74 -1.90 -19.63 10.47
N GLU A 75 -1.12 -19.35 9.42
CA GLU A 75 0.35 -19.51 9.44
C GLU A 75 1.03 -18.47 10.35
N LEU A 76 0.39 -17.31 10.57
CA LEU A 76 0.98 -16.21 11.32
C LEU A 76 0.71 -16.33 12.82
N PRO A 77 1.76 -16.31 13.67
CA PRO A 77 1.58 -16.30 15.11
C PRO A 77 0.94 -14.97 15.54
N PRO A 78 0.09 -14.96 16.58
CA PRO A 78 -0.63 -13.76 17.03
C PRO A 78 0.28 -12.56 17.35
N GLN A 79 1.52 -12.81 17.77
CA GLN A 79 2.50 -11.78 18.08
C GLN A 79 2.96 -10.99 16.84
N SER A 80 2.87 -11.59 15.65
CA SER A 80 3.28 -10.98 14.38
C SER A 80 2.16 -10.18 13.71
N HIS A 81 0.90 -10.32 14.15
CA HIS A 81 -0.25 -9.65 13.53
C HIS A 81 -0.11 -8.12 13.57
N ALA A 82 0.28 -7.56 14.71
CA ALA A 82 0.49 -6.12 14.86
C ALA A 82 1.65 -5.60 13.99
N ALA A 83 2.76 -6.35 13.93
CA ALA A 83 3.90 -5.97 13.10
C ALA A 83 3.56 -5.98 11.60
N LEU A 84 2.80 -6.98 11.14
CA LEU A 84 2.32 -7.05 9.76
C LEU A 84 1.38 -5.88 9.43
N ARG A 85 0.45 -5.55 10.34
CA ARG A 85 -0.43 -4.39 10.19
C ARG A 85 0.37 -3.11 9.99
N ASP A 86 1.33 -2.85 10.88
CA ASP A 86 2.12 -1.62 10.86
C ASP A 86 2.95 -1.53 9.57
N SER A 87 3.49 -2.67 9.10
CA SER A 87 4.20 -2.76 7.82
C SER A 87 3.30 -2.46 6.62
N LEU A 88 2.10 -3.09 6.53
CA LEU A 88 1.14 -2.85 5.45
C LEU A 88 0.68 -1.40 5.39
N LEU A 89 0.42 -0.78 6.56
CA LEU A 89 0.07 0.62 6.63
C LEU A 89 1.22 1.53 6.18
N ALA A 90 2.47 1.20 6.56
CA ALA A 90 3.64 1.93 6.10
C ALA A 90 3.81 1.82 4.57
N HIS A 91 3.60 0.64 3.99
CA HIS A 91 3.60 0.43 2.54
C HIS A 91 2.48 1.23 1.87
N ALA A 92 1.25 1.21 2.39
CA ALA A 92 0.14 1.96 1.82
C ALA A 92 0.44 3.48 1.80
N VAL A 93 1.08 4.02 2.85
CA VAL A 93 1.54 5.42 2.85
C VAL A 93 2.64 5.65 1.79
N ARG A 94 3.63 4.76 1.70
CA ARG A 94 4.73 4.83 0.71
C ARG A 94 4.21 4.85 -0.73
N TYR A 95 3.20 4.02 -1.03
CA TYR A 95 2.62 3.89 -2.36
C TYR A 95 1.46 4.86 -2.63
N SER A 96 1.14 5.77 -1.71
CA SER A 96 0.04 6.74 -1.85
C SER A 96 0.16 7.63 -3.09
N ALA A 97 1.37 8.06 -3.43
CA ALA A 97 1.71 8.80 -4.66
C ALA A 97 2.28 7.91 -5.78
N GLY A 98 2.30 6.59 -5.58
CA GLY A 98 2.91 5.61 -6.47
C GLY A 98 1.91 4.98 -7.46
N PRO A 99 2.28 3.83 -8.06
CA PRO A 99 1.40 3.08 -8.96
C PRO A 99 0.09 2.68 -8.27
N GLN A 100 -1.03 3.19 -8.79
CA GLN A 100 -2.37 3.00 -8.21
C GLN A 100 -2.76 1.52 -8.05
N VAL A 101 -2.28 0.65 -8.94
CA VAL A 101 -2.50 -0.81 -8.84
C VAL A 101 -1.92 -1.37 -7.54
N VAL A 102 -0.69 -0.98 -7.17
CA VAL A 102 -0.04 -1.47 -5.95
C VAL A 102 -0.80 -0.96 -4.73
N LEU A 103 -1.13 0.34 -4.71
CA LEU A 103 -1.90 0.95 -3.63
C LEU A 103 -3.26 0.25 -3.44
N THR A 104 -3.96 -0.06 -4.53
CA THR A 104 -5.25 -0.76 -4.48
C THR A 104 -5.12 -2.14 -3.84
N GLN A 105 -4.10 -2.92 -4.21
CA GLN A 105 -3.87 -4.23 -3.60
C GLN A 105 -3.51 -4.13 -2.12
N LEU A 106 -2.74 -3.11 -1.74
CA LEU A 106 -2.42 -2.84 -0.33
C LEU A 106 -3.67 -2.44 0.47
N CYS A 107 -4.53 -1.57 -0.06
CA CYS A 107 -5.80 -1.20 0.58
C CYS A 107 -6.71 -2.43 0.76
N LEU A 108 -6.79 -3.31 -0.24
CA LEU A 108 -7.52 -4.56 -0.13
C LEU A 108 -6.90 -5.50 0.91
N ALA A 109 -5.57 -5.62 0.96
CA ALA A 109 -4.86 -6.39 1.97
C ALA A 109 -5.15 -5.88 3.38
N VAL A 110 -5.11 -4.56 3.60
CA VAL A 110 -5.44 -3.91 4.87
C VAL A 110 -6.90 -4.15 5.26
N ALA A 111 -7.83 -4.05 4.32
CA ALA A 111 -9.23 -4.36 4.57
C ALA A 111 -9.44 -5.83 4.96
N THR A 112 -8.80 -6.77 4.25
CA THR A 112 -8.85 -8.20 4.58
C THR A 112 -8.22 -8.49 5.95
N LEU A 113 -7.12 -7.81 6.29
CA LEU A 113 -6.49 -7.91 7.60
C LEU A 113 -7.42 -7.45 8.73
N ALA A 114 -8.10 -6.32 8.55
CA ALA A 114 -9.06 -5.80 9.52
C ALA A 114 -10.22 -6.78 9.78
N LEU A 115 -10.61 -7.58 8.77
CA LEU A 115 -11.62 -8.63 8.93
C LEU A 115 -11.11 -9.84 9.71
N HIS A 116 -9.83 -10.19 9.59
CA HIS A 116 -9.25 -11.35 10.29
C HIS A 116 -8.77 -11.03 11.70
N MET A 117 -8.39 -9.77 11.96
CA MET A 117 -7.80 -9.35 13.22
C MET A 117 -8.87 -8.79 14.15
N GLU A 118 -9.64 -9.66 14.81
CA GLU A 118 -10.71 -9.27 15.76
C GLU A 118 -10.22 -8.33 16.87
N ALA A 119 -8.95 -8.47 17.28
CA ALA A 119 -8.30 -7.60 18.26
C ALA A 119 -8.11 -6.15 17.77
N TRP A 120 -8.21 -5.90 16.47
CA TRP A 120 -8.06 -4.57 15.87
C TRP A 120 -9.38 -3.77 15.91
N GLY A 121 -9.93 -3.59 17.12
CA GLY A 121 -11.23 -2.96 17.34
C GLY A 121 -11.34 -1.48 16.95
N GLN A 122 -10.24 -0.83 16.54
CA GLN A 122 -10.19 0.59 16.13
C GLN A 122 -9.56 0.78 14.74
N ALA A 123 -9.72 -0.19 13.83
CA ALA A 123 -9.16 -0.12 12.48
C ALA A 123 -9.58 1.14 11.71
N VAL A 124 -10.88 1.45 11.66
CA VAL A 124 -11.39 2.60 10.90
C VAL A 124 -10.87 3.94 11.46
N PRO A 125 -10.97 4.24 12.77
CA PRO A 125 -10.41 5.47 13.33
C PRO A 125 -8.90 5.61 13.13
N GLU A 126 -8.14 4.51 13.25
CA GLU A 126 -6.69 4.51 13.01
C GLU A 126 -6.36 4.84 11.55
N LEU A 127 -7.07 4.22 10.59
CA LEU A 127 -6.93 4.51 9.17
C LEU A 127 -7.25 5.96 8.84
N ILE A 128 -8.36 6.49 9.37
CA ILE A 128 -8.73 7.90 9.19
C ILE A 128 -7.61 8.78 9.74
N GLY A 129 -7.16 8.58 10.97
CA GLY A 129 -6.09 9.37 11.57
C GLY A 129 -4.80 9.35 10.74
N ARG A 130 -4.45 8.20 10.16
CA ARG A 130 -3.19 8.02 9.42
C ARG A 130 -3.22 8.57 8.00
N PHE A 131 -4.37 8.50 7.32
CA PHE A 131 -4.51 8.93 5.92
C PHE A 131 -5.19 10.29 5.73
N THR A 132 -5.85 10.84 6.75
CA THR A 132 -6.48 12.18 6.69
C THR A 132 -5.62 13.28 7.31
N SER A 133 -4.60 12.93 8.10
CA SER A 133 -3.74 13.92 8.72
C SER A 133 -2.94 14.64 7.63
N PRO A 134 -3.08 15.96 7.48
CA PRO A 134 -2.25 16.70 6.55
C PRO A 134 -0.78 16.54 6.99
N PRO A 135 0.18 16.44 6.05
CA PRO A 135 1.59 16.53 6.40
C PRO A 135 1.79 17.82 7.21
N ALA A 136 2.57 17.78 8.29
CA ALA A 136 2.77 18.93 9.19
C ALA A 136 3.18 20.20 8.43
N GLU A 137 3.79 20.05 7.25
CA GLU A 137 4.12 21.13 6.32
C GLU A 137 2.90 21.91 5.78
N ALA A 138 1.74 21.27 5.59
CA ALA A 138 0.51 21.93 5.14
C ALA A 138 -0.17 22.75 6.25
N LEU A 139 0.12 22.45 7.52
CA LEU A 139 -0.28 23.29 8.67
C LEU A 139 0.73 24.43 8.90
N ALA A 140 1.99 24.23 8.54
CA ALA A 140 3.03 25.27 8.62
C ALA A 140 2.93 26.32 7.51
N ASN A 141 2.33 25.99 6.36
CA ASN A 141 2.05 26.93 5.28
C ASN A 141 0.69 26.64 4.64
N PRO A 142 -0.43 27.17 5.18
CA PRO A 142 -1.74 26.97 4.58
C PRO A 142 -1.76 27.56 3.15
N PRO A 143 -2.25 26.84 2.13
CA PRO A 143 -2.28 27.30 0.73
C PRO A 143 -3.20 28.51 0.52
N PHE A 144 -3.98 28.89 1.53
CA PHE A 144 -4.68 30.15 1.59
C PHE A 144 -3.92 31.08 2.53
N GLY A 145 -2.95 31.79 1.97
CA GLY A 145 -2.50 33.03 2.57
C GLY A 145 -3.73 33.90 2.82
N SER A 146 -3.99 34.16 4.09
CA SER A 146 -4.72 35.34 4.57
C SER A 146 -5.85 35.82 3.66
N LEU A 147 -6.91 35.03 3.47
CA LEU A 147 -8.18 35.63 3.05
C LEU A 147 -8.64 36.48 4.25
N PRO A 148 -8.62 37.82 4.16
CA PRO A 148 -9.21 38.63 5.19
C PRO A 148 -10.66 38.19 5.32
N LEU A 149 -11.05 37.83 6.54
CA LEU A 149 -12.42 37.58 6.95
C LEU A 149 -13.29 38.64 6.27
N LEU A 150 -14.14 38.23 5.31
CA LEU A 150 -15.09 39.11 4.67
C LEU A 150 -16.07 39.53 5.77
N VAL A 151 -15.75 40.64 6.44
CA VAL A 151 -16.66 41.33 7.33
C VAL A 151 -17.86 41.69 6.45
N PRO A 152 -19.08 41.25 6.78
CA PRO A 152 -20.25 41.69 6.05
C PRO A 152 -20.34 43.20 6.21
N GLU A 153 -20.14 43.92 5.11
CA GLU A 153 -20.34 45.36 5.05
C GLU A 153 -21.80 45.65 5.47
N PRO A 154 -22.06 46.47 6.50
CA PRO A 154 -23.41 46.73 6.94
C PRO A 154 -24.17 47.41 5.80
N LEU A 155 -25.32 46.84 5.46
CA LEU A 155 -26.25 47.35 4.45
C LEU A 155 -26.49 48.83 4.69
N SER A 156 -26.01 49.68 3.77
CA SER A 156 -26.37 51.09 3.74
C SER A 156 -27.88 51.18 3.53
N GLU A 157 -28.61 51.58 4.57
CA GLU A 157 -30.03 51.89 4.45
C GLU A 157 -30.23 53.01 3.40
N PRO A 158 -31.27 52.91 2.55
CA PRO A 158 -31.57 53.97 1.60
C PRO A 158 -32.09 55.21 2.33
N PRO A 159 -31.83 56.44 1.81
CA PRO A 159 -32.31 57.65 2.45
C PRO A 159 -33.83 57.69 2.45
N SER A 160 -34.41 57.98 3.61
CA SER A 160 -35.83 58.27 3.78
C SER A 160 -36.22 59.48 2.94
N VAL A 161 -37.20 59.30 2.06
CA VAL A 161 -37.95 60.40 1.41
C VAL A 161 -39.24 60.61 2.16
#